data_AF-A0A0B1SD85-F1
#
_entry.id   AF-A0A0B1SD85-F1
#
_cell.length_a   1.000
_cell.length_b   1.000
_cell.length_c   1.000
_cell.angle_alpha   90.00
_cell.angle_beta   90.00
_cell.angle_gamma   90.00
#
_symmetry.space_group_name_H-M   'P 1'
#
loop_
_entity.id
_entity.type
_entity.pdbx_description
1 polymer ?
#
loop_
_entity_poly.entity_id
_entity_poly.type
_entity_poly.pdbx_seq_one_letter_code
_entity_poly.pdbx_strand_id
1 'polypeptide(L)' 'MESDGIEEWMMVEMQGTVENSGRPLSDEVLGSLSWRRDDNEALLLVGHHLLEGKVGPCLLLNITLYLS' A
#
# COMPACT_ATOMS: atom_id res chain seq x y z
N MET A 1 0.10 6.10 -31.51
CA MET A 1 0.57 6.93 -30.40
C MET A 1 1.01 5.95 -29.33
N GLU A 2 2.32 5.77 -29.22
CA GLU A 2 2.92 4.92 -28.20
C GLU A 2 2.54 5.49 -26.83
N SER A 3 2.01 4.65 -25.94
CA SER A 3 2.03 5.00 -24.53
C SER A 3 3.50 5.10 -24.16
N ASP A 4 3.97 6.29 -23.81
CA ASP A 4 5.21 6.45 -23.04
C ASP A 4 4.98 5.75 -21.69
N GLY A 5 5.06 4.43 -21.72
CA GLY A 5 4.79 3.50 -20.64
C GLY A 5 5.90 3.60 -19.62
N ILE A 6 6.01 4.75 -18.99
CA ILE A 6 6.63 4.86 -17.68
C ILE A 6 5.78 3.92 -16.82
N GLU A 7 6.37 2.78 -16.47
CA GLU A 7 5.96 1.99 -15.32
C GLU A 7 5.95 2.96 -14.14
N GLU A 8 4.77 3.52 -13.83
CA GLU A 8 4.61 4.43 -12.71
C GLU A 8 4.76 3.61 -11.43
N TRP A 9 5.98 3.55 -10.93
CA TRP A 9 6.29 2.93 -9.65
C TRP A 9 5.77 3.83 -8.53
N MET A 10 4.96 3.25 -7.65
CA MET A 10 4.43 3.91 -6.47
C MET A 10 5.18 3.39 -5.23
N MET A 11 5.60 4.30 -4.36
CA MET A 11 6.15 3.94 -3.06
C MET A 11 5.02 3.82 -2.04
N VAL A 12 4.99 2.72 -1.29
CA VAL A 12 4.03 2.54 -0.21
C VAL A 12 4.82 2.42 1.08
N GLU A 13 4.72 3.44 1.93
CA GLU A 13 5.24 3.38 3.29
C GLU A 13 4.18 2.72 4.19
N MET A 14 4.58 1.89 5.15
CA MET A 14 3.66 1.30 6.11
C MET A 14 4.33 1.36 7.47
N GLN A 15 3.60 1.79 8.50
CA GLN A 15 4.09 1.73 9.86
C GLN A 15 3.68 0.38 10.48
N GLY A 16 4.67 -0.36 10.98
CA GLY A 16 4.48 -1.70 11.56
C GLY A 16 5.28 -2.78 10.84
N THR A 17 4.89 -4.04 11.05
CA THR A 17 5.59 -5.21 10.51
C THR A 17 4.63 -6.12 9.77
N VAL A 18 5.01 -6.58 8.58
CA VAL A 18 4.29 -7.63 7.85
C VAL A 18 4.84 -8.99 8.29
N GLU A 19 4.00 -9.79 8.92
CA GLU A 19 4.35 -11.17 9.31
C GLU A 19 3.99 -12.12 8.16
N ASN A 20 4.98 -12.86 7.65
CA ASN A 20 4.79 -13.86 6.59
C ASN A 20 5.25 -15.26 7.00
N SER A 21 5.42 -15.53 8.29
CA SER A 21 5.81 -16.85 8.81
C SER A 21 7.09 -17.42 8.14
N GLY A 22 8.03 -16.53 7.81
CA GLY A 22 9.29 -16.88 7.14
C GLY A 22 9.19 -17.23 5.65
N ARG A 23 8.03 -17.05 5.00
CA ARG A 23 7.90 -17.24 3.56
C ARG A 23 8.41 -16.02 2.79
N PRO A 24 8.93 -16.20 1.56
CA PRO A 24 9.17 -15.07 0.66
C PRO A 24 7.86 -14.37 0.30
N LEU A 25 7.91 -13.06 0.09
CA LEU A 25 6.79 -12.27 -0.46
C LEU A 25 6.92 -12.07 -1.99
N SER A 26 7.98 -12.61 -2.60
CA SER A 26 8.19 -12.54 -4.04
C SER A 26 7.04 -13.22 -4.78
N ASP A 27 6.49 -12.53 -5.78
CA ASP A 27 5.38 -13.00 -6.62
C ASP A 27 4.05 -13.21 -5.87
N GLU A 28 3.96 -12.83 -4.60
CA GLU A 28 2.74 -12.89 -3.79
C GLU A 28 1.93 -11.60 -3.88
N VAL A 29 0.61 -11.74 -3.96
CA VAL A 29 -0.31 -10.61 -3.86
C VAL A 29 -0.56 -10.32 -2.38
N LEU A 30 0.03 -9.23 -1.87
CA LEU A 30 -0.15 -8.83 -0.47
C LEU A 30 -1.59 -8.38 -0.15
N GLY A 31 -2.26 -7.77 -1.13
CA GLY A 31 -3.53 -7.11 -0.88
C GLY A 31 -3.98 -6.22 -2.02
N SER A 32 -5.03 -5.45 -1.73
CA SER A 32 -5.64 -4.50 -2.65
C SER A 32 -5.45 -3.07 -2.13
N LEU A 33 -4.80 -2.23 -2.94
CA LEU A 33 -4.69 -0.80 -2.69
C LEU A 33 -5.75 -0.06 -3.50
N SER A 34 -6.52 0.80 -2.84
CA SER A 34 -7.49 1.71 -3.47
C SER A 34 -7.25 3.11 -2.95
N TRP A 35 -7.29 4.10 -3.83
CA TRP A 35 -7.14 5.50 -3.43
C TRP A 35 -8.06 6.41 -4.22
N ARG A 36 -8.34 7.56 -3.63
CA ARG A 36 -9.12 8.62 -4.23
C ARG A 36 -8.24 9.85 -4.40
N ARG A 37 -8.27 10.45 -5.60
CA ARG A 37 -7.47 11.64 -5.91
C ARG A 37 -8.05 12.91 -5.29
N ASP A 38 -9.35 12.93 -5.05
CA ASP A 38 -10.08 14.15 -4.66
C ASP A 38 -9.86 14.52 -3.18
N ASP A 39 -9.75 13.52 -2.31
CA ASP A 39 -9.58 13.64 -0.86
C ASP A 39 -8.18 13.20 -0.38
N ASN A 40 -7.34 12.70 -1.29
CA ASN A 40 -6.04 12.09 -1.02
C ASN A 40 -6.13 10.92 -0.03
N GLU A 41 -7.25 10.23 0.08
CA GLU A 41 -7.40 9.06 0.95
C GLU A 41 -6.92 7.79 0.24
N ALA A 42 -6.23 6.92 0.98
CA ALA A 42 -5.78 5.62 0.53
C ALA A 42 -6.21 4.54 1.53
N LEU A 43 -6.70 3.43 0.99
CA LEU A 43 -7.12 2.24 1.71
C LEU A 43 -6.33 1.04 1.17
N LEU A 44 -5.65 0.34 2.07
CA LEU A 44 -4.93 -0.89 1.76
C LEU A 44 -5.56 -2.05 2.54
N LEU A 45 -6.06 -3.06 1.83
CA LEU A 45 -6.60 -4.29 2.42
C LEU A 45 -5.56 -5.40 2.30
N VAL A 46 -4.99 -5.85 3.43
CA VAL A 46 -4.04 -6.97 3.51
C VAL A 46 -4.64 -8.06 4.41
N GLY A 47 -4.98 -9.20 3.82
CA GLY A 47 -5.73 -10.25 4.52
C GLY A 47 -7.05 -9.71 5.09
N HIS A 48 -7.16 -9.69 6.42
CA HIS A 48 -8.34 -9.17 7.15
C HIS A 48 -8.13 -7.76 7.72
N HIS A 49 -6.99 -7.14 7.45
CA HIS A 49 -6.64 -5.81 7.97
C HIS A 49 -6.94 -4.74 6.93
N LEU A 50 -7.72 -3.73 7.33
CA LEU A 50 -7.91 -2.50 6.57
C LEU A 50 -6.99 -1.42 7.12
N LEU A 51 -6.15 -0.88 6.26
CA LEU A 51 -5.13 0.12 6.58
C LEU A 51 -5.53 1.43 5.90
N GLU A 52 -5.70 2.49 6.68
CA GLU A 52 -6.05 3.83 6.17
C GLU A 52 -4.80 4.71 6.10
N GLY A 53 -4.70 5.54 5.07
CA GLY A 53 -3.67 6.56 5.00
C GLY A 53 -3.91 7.58 3.88
N LYS A 54 -2.85 8.28 3.46
CA LYS A 54 -2.97 9.40 2.51
C LYS A 54 -2.02 9.29 1.33
N VAL A 55 -2.45 9.83 0.19
CA VAL A 55 -1.62 10.03 -1.00
C VAL A 55 -0.93 11.39 -0.92
N GLY A 56 0.38 11.44 -1.16
CA GLY A 56 1.16 12.68 -1.10
C GLY A 56 2.40 12.66 -2.01
N PRO A 57 3.02 13.82 -2.25
CA PRO A 57 4.13 13.98 -3.21
C PRO A 57 5.43 13.27 -2.81
N CYS A 58 5.61 12.95 -1.53
CA CYS A 58 6.45 11.85 -1.06
C CYS A 58 5.48 10.95 -0.29
N LEU A 59 5.26 9.74 -0.76
CA LEU A 59 4.19 8.86 -0.31
C LEU A 59 4.42 8.36 1.12
N LEU A 60 4.03 9.20 2.09
CA LEU A 60 3.96 8.88 3.51
C LEU A 60 2.57 8.31 3.83
N LEU A 61 2.47 6.98 3.82
CA LEU A 61 1.30 6.27 4.29
C LEU A 61 1.57 5.84 5.75
N ASN A 62 1.14 6.68 6.69
CA ASN A 62 1.32 6.45 8.12
C ASN A 62 0.16 5.58 8.63
N ILE A 63 0.38 4.27 8.78
CA ILE A 63 -0.63 3.33 9.25
C ILE A 63 -0.26 2.81 10.63
N THR A 64 -1.12 3.04 11.63
CA THR A 64 -0.94 2.47 12.97
C THR A 64 -1.58 1.09 13.05
N LEU A 65 -0.78 0.04 13.27
CA LEU A 65 -1.27 -1.32 13.53
C LEU A 65 -1.56 -1.52 15.03
N TYR A 66 -2.75 -2.03 15.34
CA TYR A 66 -3.06 -2.67 16.62
C TYR A 66 -3.20 -4.17 16.37
N LEU A 67 -2.32 -4.98 16.96
CA LEU A 67 -2.47 -6.43 16.98
C LEU A 67 -2.82 -6.86 18.41
N SER A 68 -3.89 -7.64 18.53
CA SER A 68 -4.37 -8.31 19.75
C SER A 68 -3.76 -9.70 19.88
#